data_AF-A0A3D2MGS4-F1
#
_entry.id   AF-A0A3D2MGS4-F1
#
_cell.length_a   1.000
_cell.length_b   1.000
_cell.length_c   1.000
_cell.angle_alpha   90.00
_cell.angle_beta   90.00
_cell.angle_gamma   90.00
#
_symmetry.space_group_name_H-M   'P 1'
#
loop_
_entity.id
_entity.type
_entity.pdbx_description
1 polymer ?
#
loop_
_entity_poly.entity_id
_entity_poly.type
_entity_poly.pdbx_seq_one_letter_code
_entity_poly.pdbx_strand_id
1 'polypeptide(L)'
;MNNTNTAMQKAVVLWLSGVRLADIRTLPQVKTLVERGATVELDSSPITGSQSQYYQVFSGKSPASFGFFDTFIPRNYTVTEENSGRGTTPKLLPDQLRTVGWSVSYEETRPAELANCLRSLIQSATSSPSCLIIKCAMHDTDGAAIDQVLDLSLI
;
A
#
# COMPACT_ATOMS: atom_id res chain seq x y z
N MET A 1 38.65 -3.29 6.99
CA MET A 1 37.74 -4.43 6.68
C MET A 1 36.33 -3.97 6.99
N ASN A 2 35.55 -3.56 5.98
CA ASN A 2 34.15 -3.20 6.17
C ASN A 2 33.32 -4.48 6.16
N ASN A 3 32.87 -4.91 7.33
CA ASN A 3 31.83 -5.93 7.48
C ASN A 3 30.50 -5.33 7.00
N THR A 4 30.30 -5.29 5.68
CA THR A 4 28.97 -5.12 5.11
C THR A 4 28.31 -6.48 5.06
N ASN A 5 27.80 -6.95 6.21
CA ASN A 5 26.61 -7.79 6.18
C ASN A 5 25.48 -6.91 5.66
N THR A 6 25.45 -6.66 4.35
CA THR A 6 24.28 -6.11 3.66
C THR A 6 23.23 -7.20 3.73
N ALA A 7 22.52 -7.27 4.86
CA ALA A 7 21.24 -7.95 4.91
C ALA A 7 20.44 -7.42 3.72
N MET A 8 20.13 -8.28 2.76
CA MET A 8 19.48 -7.86 1.54
C MET A 8 18.14 -7.22 1.91
N GLN A 9 17.91 -6.03 1.37
CA GLN A 9 16.76 -5.21 1.74
C GLN A 9 15.48 -5.82 1.18
N LYS A 10 14.48 -5.98 2.06
CA LYS A 10 13.13 -6.38 1.70
C LYS A 10 12.18 -5.24 2.05
N ALA A 11 11.30 -4.90 1.12
CA ALA A 11 10.21 -3.97 1.35
C ALA A 11 8.87 -4.70 1.14
N VAL A 12 7.88 -4.32 1.94
CA VAL A 12 6.51 -4.81 1.76
C VAL A 12 5.57 -3.62 1.70
N VAL A 13 4.71 -3.61 0.69
CA VAL A 13 3.59 -2.68 0.60
C VAL A 13 2.32 -3.47 0.84
N LEU A 14 1.64 -3.19 1.96
CA LEU A 14 0.36 -3.78 2.32
C LEU A 14 -0.77 -2.83 1.89
N TRP A 15 -1.52 -3.23 0.87
CA TRP A 15 -2.75 -2.56 0.49
C TRP A 15 -3.95 -3.30 1.07
N LEU A 16 -4.45 -2.79 2.20
CA LEU A 16 -5.69 -3.27 2.83
C LEU A 16 -6.89 -2.47 2.32
N SER A 17 -7.68 -3.06 1.43
CA SER A 17 -8.92 -2.44 0.92
C SER A 17 -10.09 -2.72 1.87
N GLY A 18 -11.03 -1.78 2.01
CA GLY A 18 -12.22 -1.96 2.83
C GLY A 18 -12.05 -1.65 4.32
N VAL A 19 -10.83 -1.34 4.77
CA VAL A 19 -10.57 -0.98 6.17
C VAL A 19 -10.60 0.53 6.35
N ARG A 20 -11.30 1.02 7.38
CA ARG A 20 -11.24 2.43 7.75
C ARG A 20 -9.99 2.69 8.57
N LEU A 21 -9.32 3.79 8.27
CA LEU A 21 -8.13 4.17 9.03
C LEU A 21 -8.41 4.44 10.52
N ALA A 22 -9.63 4.87 10.86
CA ALA A 22 -10.06 5.00 12.25
C ALA A 22 -9.97 3.67 13.01
N ASP A 23 -10.35 2.57 12.36
CA ASP A 23 -10.32 1.23 12.97
C ASP A 23 -8.88 0.72 13.08
N ILE A 24 -8.01 1.02 12.11
CA ILE A 24 -6.58 0.67 12.15
C ILE A 24 -5.86 1.42 13.28
N ARG A 25 -6.21 2.69 13.52
CA ARG A 25 -5.55 3.51 14.55
C ARG A 25 -5.84 3.06 15.98
N THR A 26 -6.93 2.34 16.22
CA THR A 26 -7.24 1.81 17.55
C THR A 26 -6.43 0.55 17.88
N LEU A 27 -5.78 -0.05 16.89
CA LEU A 27 -4.98 -1.26 17.09
C LEU A 27 -3.72 -0.95 17.92
N PRO A 28 -3.48 -1.66 19.03
CA PRO A 28 -2.34 -1.42 19.92
C PRO A 28 -0.99 -1.39 19.19
N GLN A 29 -0.80 -2.28 18.22
CA GLN A 29 0.41 -2.42 17.44
C GLN A 29 0.67 -1.18 16.57
N VAL A 30 -0.38 -0.61 15.96
CA VAL A 30 -0.25 0.65 15.19
C VAL A 30 0.13 1.79 16.11
N LYS A 31 -0.47 1.86 17.31
CA LYS A 31 -0.09 2.87 18.29
C LYS A 31 1.40 2.77 18.67
N THR A 32 1.90 1.56 18.93
CA THR A 32 3.33 1.33 19.20
C THR A 32 4.21 1.73 18.02
N LEU A 33 3.81 1.44 16.77
CA LEU A 33 4.55 1.86 15.59
C LEU A 33 4.60 3.39 15.46
N VAL A 34 3.49 4.07 15.73
CA VAL A 34 3.42 5.55 15.72
C VAL A 34 4.34 6.15 16.79
N GLU A 35 4.34 5.59 18.01
CA GLU A 35 5.26 6.00 19.08
C GLU A 35 6.74 5.81 18.70
N ARG A 36 7.05 4.86 17.81
CA ARG A 36 8.39 4.62 17.25
C ARG A 36 8.72 5.48 16.02
N GLY A 37 7.84 6.40 15.63
CA GLY A 37 8.05 7.33 14.53
C GLY A 37 7.40 6.94 13.21
N ALA A 38 6.55 5.91 13.18
CA ALA A 38 5.73 5.63 11.99
C ALA A 38 4.69 6.74 11.80
N THR A 39 4.54 7.22 10.56
CA THR A 39 3.55 8.24 10.21
C THR A 39 2.26 7.60 9.72
N VAL A 40 1.13 8.10 10.22
CA VAL A 40 -0.21 7.68 9.78
C VAL A 40 -0.95 8.89 9.22
N GLU A 41 -0.88 9.08 7.91
CA GLU A 41 -1.50 10.20 7.22
C GLU A 41 -2.94 9.90 6.77
N LEU A 42 -3.80 10.92 6.86
CA LEU A 42 -5.20 10.91 6.45
C LEU A 42 -5.35 11.91 5.30
N ASP A 43 -5.06 11.46 4.08
CA ASP A 43 -5.51 12.21 2.90
C ASP A 43 -6.82 11.61 2.43
N SER A 44 -7.92 12.24 2.83
CA SER A 44 -9.23 11.93 2.27
C SER A 44 -9.22 12.28 0.79
N SER A 45 -9.08 11.27 -0.07
CA SER A 45 -9.29 11.48 -1.51
C SER A 45 -10.79 11.51 -1.77
N PRO A 46 -11.34 12.57 -2.40
CA PRO A 46 -12.73 12.58 -2.84
C PRO A 46 -12.99 11.56 -3.97
N ILE A 47 -11.94 10.91 -4.48
CA ILE A 47 -11.98 9.95 -5.57
C ILE A 47 -11.80 8.54 -5.00
N THR A 48 -12.83 7.72 -5.14
CA THR A 48 -12.90 6.35 -4.60
C THR A 48 -12.62 5.26 -5.65
N GLY A 49 -12.42 5.64 -6.91
CA GLY A 49 -12.05 4.71 -7.97
C GLY A 49 -10.76 3.96 -7.69
N SER A 50 -10.79 2.65 -7.88
CA SER A 50 -9.68 1.74 -7.61
C SER A 50 -8.42 2.08 -8.41
N GLN A 51 -8.57 2.55 -9.65
CA GLN A 51 -7.45 2.97 -10.51
C GLN A 51 -6.81 4.27 -10.02
N SER A 52 -7.62 5.24 -9.60
CA SER A 52 -7.13 6.50 -9.03
C SER A 52 -6.40 6.28 -7.70
N GLN A 53 -6.96 5.42 -6.84
CA GLN A 53 -6.32 4.98 -5.60
C GLN A 53 -4.99 4.26 -5.88
N TYR A 54 -4.94 3.42 -6.92
CA TYR A 54 -3.70 2.73 -7.33
C TYR A 54 -2.59 3.73 -7.68
N TYR A 55 -2.89 4.73 -8.51
CA TYR A 55 -1.91 5.75 -8.86
C TYR A 55 -1.50 6.61 -7.66
N GLN A 56 -2.44 7.00 -6.80
CA GLN A 56 -2.13 7.78 -5.60
C GLN A 56 -1.19 7.00 -4.67
N VAL A 57 -1.52 5.75 -4.33
CA VAL A 57 -0.73 4.89 -3.43
C VAL A 57 0.67 4.67 -3.96
N PHE A 58 0.82 4.35 -5.25
CA PHE A 58 2.13 3.99 -5.80
C PHE A 58 2.93 5.16 -6.35
N SER A 59 2.34 6.33 -6.61
CA SER A 59 3.10 7.52 -7.01
C SER A 59 3.37 8.50 -5.86
N GLY A 60 2.62 8.39 -4.75
CA GLY A 60 2.63 9.36 -3.66
C GLY A 60 2.11 10.75 -4.08
N LYS A 61 1.50 10.88 -5.26
CA LYS A 61 0.97 12.14 -5.76
C LYS A 61 -0.53 12.23 -5.47
N SER A 62 -1.01 13.44 -5.26
CA SER A 62 -2.46 13.71 -5.24
C SER A 62 -3.06 13.40 -6.61
N PRO A 63 -4.28 12.85 -6.69
CA PRO A 63 -4.99 12.64 -7.94
C PRO A 63 -5.00 13.87 -8.86
N ALA A 64 -5.12 15.08 -8.29
CA ALA A 64 -5.06 16.35 -9.04
C ALA A 64 -3.78 16.53 -9.88
N SER A 65 -2.71 15.76 -9.59
CA SER A 65 -1.43 15.83 -10.30
C SER A 65 -1.31 14.90 -11.50
N PHE A 66 -2.27 13.98 -11.71
CA PHE A 66 -2.16 12.97 -12.78
C PHE A 66 -3.48 12.60 -13.47
N GLY A 67 -4.63 12.94 -12.91
CA GLY A 67 -5.93 12.69 -13.55
C GLY A 67 -6.72 13.97 -13.73
N PHE A 68 -7.62 13.95 -14.73
CA PHE A 68 -8.69 14.93 -14.85
C PHE A 68 -9.91 14.37 -14.10
N PHE A 69 -10.33 15.06 -13.04
CA PHE A 69 -11.45 14.64 -12.22
C PHE A 69 -12.46 15.78 -12.19
N ASP A 70 -13.42 15.76 -13.11
CA ASP A 70 -14.44 16.80 -13.18
C ASP A 70 -15.52 16.51 -12.11
N THR A 71 -15.32 17.04 -10.91
CA THR A 71 -16.33 17.00 -9.85
C THR A 71 -17.19 18.26 -9.91
N PHE A 72 -18.30 18.22 -10.66
CA PHE A 72 -19.38 19.19 -10.55
C PHE A 72 -20.60 18.58 -9.82
N ILE A 73 -21.08 19.24 -8.77
CA ILE A 73 -22.34 18.94 -8.06
C ILE A 73 -23.15 20.25 -8.04
N PRO A 74 -24.46 20.32 -8.42
CA PRO A 74 -25.51 19.32 -8.15
C PRO A 74 -26.49 18.96 -9.30
N ARG A 75 -27.17 17.80 -9.11
CA ARG A 75 -28.38 17.22 -9.76
C ARG A 75 -28.16 16.08 -10.77
N ASN A 76 -28.15 14.84 -10.29
CA ASN A 76 -28.33 13.59 -11.05
C ASN A 76 -27.34 13.31 -12.19
N TYR A 77 -26.05 13.10 -11.87
CA TYR A 77 -25.06 12.65 -12.85
C TYR A 77 -24.16 11.54 -12.29
N THR A 78 -23.55 10.78 -13.21
CA THR A 78 -22.65 9.67 -12.95
C THR A 78 -21.20 10.17 -13.03
N VAL A 79 -20.39 9.92 -12.00
CA VAL A 79 -18.95 10.24 -12.01
C VAL A 79 -18.28 9.42 -13.11
N THR A 80 -17.65 10.09 -14.07
CA THR A 80 -16.86 9.43 -15.13
C THR A 80 -15.39 9.65 -14.82
N GLU A 81 -14.69 8.60 -14.41
CA GLU A 81 -13.25 8.64 -14.16
C GLU A 81 -12.50 8.45 -15.48
N GLU A 82 -12.09 9.56 -16.10
CA GLU A 82 -11.29 9.52 -17.33
C GLU A 82 -9.80 9.48 -16.99
N ASN A 83 -9.20 8.30 -17.17
CA ASN A 83 -7.77 8.05 -16.95
C ASN A 83 -6.87 8.54 -18.10
N SER A 84 -7.41 9.35 -19.00
CA SER A 84 -6.76 9.93 -20.18
C SER A 84 -6.71 11.45 -20.10
N GLY A 85 -6.14 12.00 -19.02
CA GLY A 85 -5.88 13.43 -18.86
C GLY A 85 -4.55 13.91 -19.48
N ARG A 86 -4.41 15.21 -19.75
CA ARG A 86 -3.33 15.93 -20.48
C ARG A 86 -1.90 15.90 -19.85
N GLY A 87 -1.46 14.78 -19.29
CA GLY A 87 -0.14 14.64 -18.70
C GLY A 87 0.44 13.24 -18.86
N THR A 88 1.76 13.10 -18.73
CA THR A 88 2.41 11.79 -18.67
C THR A 88 1.98 11.08 -17.38
N THR A 89 1.49 9.86 -17.50
CA THR A 89 1.21 8.95 -16.37
C THR A 89 2.33 9.03 -15.32
N PRO A 90 2.02 9.18 -14.02
CA PRO A 90 3.04 9.38 -13.01
C PRO A 90 3.90 8.12 -12.91
N LYS A 91 5.21 8.31 -12.72
CA LYS A 91 6.12 7.20 -12.44
C LYS A 91 5.71 6.56 -11.12
N LEU A 92 5.45 5.26 -11.16
CA LEU A 92 5.05 4.49 -9.99
C LEU A 92 6.28 3.96 -9.26
N LEU A 93 6.21 3.88 -7.93
CA LEU A 93 7.22 3.27 -7.07
C LEU A 93 7.69 1.89 -7.58
N PRO A 94 6.80 0.95 -7.98
CA PRO A 94 7.21 -0.35 -8.51
C PRO A 94 8.07 -0.25 -9.76
N ASP A 95 7.77 0.70 -10.65
CA ASP A 95 8.55 0.94 -11.86
C ASP A 95 9.90 1.56 -11.52
N GLN A 96 9.93 2.51 -10.59
CA GLN A 96 11.18 3.10 -10.10
C GLN A 96 12.08 2.06 -9.43
N LEU A 97 11.54 1.19 -8.59
CA LEU A 97 12.27 0.10 -7.95
C LEU A 97 12.92 -0.83 -8.99
N ARG A 98 12.18 -1.21 -10.03
CA ARG A 98 12.72 -2.03 -11.13
C ARG A 98 13.88 -1.35 -11.84
N THR A 99 13.82 -0.03 -12.07
CA THR A 99 14.91 0.70 -12.74
C THR A 99 16.22 0.72 -11.95
N VAL A 100 16.16 0.53 -10.62
CA VAL A 100 17.33 0.44 -9.75
C VAL A 100 17.69 -1.00 -9.36
N GLY A 101 17.13 -2.00 -10.07
CA GLY A 101 17.50 -3.40 -9.94
C GLY A 101 16.79 -4.17 -8.83
N TRP A 102 15.69 -3.64 -8.27
CA TRP A 102 14.87 -4.40 -7.33
C TRP A 102 13.95 -5.37 -8.06
N SER A 103 13.77 -6.56 -7.47
CA SER A 103 12.70 -7.47 -7.87
C SER A 103 11.38 -7.01 -7.26
N VAL A 104 10.35 -6.79 -8.08
CA VAL A 104 9.03 -6.33 -7.60
C VAL A 104 7.95 -7.32 -8.01
N SER A 105 7.27 -7.89 -7.03
CA SER A 105 6.18 -8.85 -7.20
C SER A 105 4.86 -8.32 -6.65
N TYR A 106 3.76 -8.79 -7.24
CA TYR A 106 2.40 -8.45 -6.82
C TYR A 106 1.68 -9.72 -6.43
N GLU A 107 0.96 -9.67 -5.32
CA GLU A 107 0.14 -10.77 -4.84
C GLU A 107 -1.20 -10.24 -4.36
N GLU A 108 -2.28 -10.94 -4.71
CA GLU A 108 -3.60 -10.68 -4.17
C GLU A 108 -3.93 -11.83 -3.21
N THR A 109 -4.19 -11.50 -1.95
CA THR A 109 -4.41 -12.49 -0.89
C THR A 109 -5.74 -12.25 -0.19
N ARG A 110 -6.21 -13.28 0.50
CA ARG A 110 -7.32 -13.17 1.44
C ARG A 110 -6.80 -12.81 2.83
N PRO A 111 -7.65 -12.21 3.71
CA PRO A 111 -7.26 -11.85 5.07
C PRO A 111 -6.69 -13.03 5.87
N ALA A 112 -7.29 -14.21 5.74
CA ALA A 112 -6.86 -15.43 6.44
C ALA A 112 -5.46 -15.93 6.04
N GLU A 113 -4.98 -15.55 4.84
CA GLU A 113 -3.70 -16.01 4.28
C GLU A 113 -2.60 -14.96 4.41
N LEU A 114 -2.97 -13.70 4.71
CA LEU A 114 -2.07 -12.55 4.73
C LEU A 114 -0.89 -12.73 5.71
N ALA A 115 -1.15 -13.21 6.93
CA ALA A 115 -0.10 -13.45 7.92
C ALA A 115 0.88 -14.55 7.48
N ASN A 116 0.39 -15.59 6.79
CA ASN A 116 1.25 -16.66 6.28
C ASN A 116 2.10 -16.18 5.10
N CYS A 117 1.52 -15.40 4.19
CA CYS A 117 2.23 -14.76 3.08
C CYS A 117 3.38 -13.88 3.60
N LEU A 118 3.11 -13.02 4.58
CA LEU A 118 4.14 -12.17 5.20
C LEU A 118 5.24 -12.97 5.90
N ARG A 119 4.90 -14.00 6.68
CA ARG A 119 5.91 -14.86 7.32
C ARG A 119 6.81 -15.54 6.29
N SER A 120 6.21 -16.08 5.23
CA SER A 120 6.96 -16.73 4.14
C SER A 120 7.95 -15.74 3.51
N LEU A 121 7.51 -14.50 3.26
CA LEU A 121 8.39 -13.47 2.72
C LEU A 121 9.54 -13.12 3.68
N ILE A 122 9.24 -12.86 4.95
CA ILE A 122 10.26 -12.53 5.96
C ILE A 122 11.32 -13.64 6.03
N GLN A 123 10.90 -14.89 5.98
CA GLN A 123 11.76 -16.08 6.08
C GLN A 123 12.48 -16.44 4.78
N SER A 124 11.96 -16.04 3.61
CA SER A 124 12.57 -16.38 2.33
C SER A 124 13.98 -15.81 2.19
N ALA A 125 14.96 -16.58 1.72
CA ALA A 125 16.25 -16.01 1.38
C ALA A 125 16.13 -15.27 0.05
N THR A 126 16.47 -13.99 0.02
CA THR A 126 16.54 -13.22 -1.23
C THR A 126 17.99 -13.09 -1.65
N SER A 127 18.25 -13.17 -2.96
CA SER A 127 19.56 -12.96 -3.58
C SER A 127 19.72 -11.56 -4.18
N SER A 128 18.67 -10.75 -4.12
CA SER A 128 18.63 -9.34 -4.52
C SER A 128 17.67 -8.55 -3.61
N PRO A 129 17.74 -7.20 -3.61
CA PRO A 129 16.69 -6.38 -3.02
C PRO A 129 15.33 -6.72 -3.64
N SER A 130 14.29 -6.76 -2.81
CA SER A 130 12.95 -7.18 -3.25
C SER A 130 11.85 -6.34 -2.62
N CYS A 131 10.79 -6.12 -3.38
CA CYS A 131 9.57 -5.48 -2.91
C CYS A 131 8.38 -6.38 -3.24
N LEU A 132 7.63 -6.79 -2.21
CA LEU A 132 6.35 -7.48 -2.38
C LEU A 132 5.22 -6.49 -2.13
N ILE A 133 4.31 -6.40 -3.10
CA ILE A 133 3.10 -5.60 -3.01
C ILE A 133 1.93 -6.56 -2.83
N ILE A 134 1.35 -6.56 -1.64
CA ILE A 134 0.23 -7.44 -1.29
C ILE A 134 -1.05 -6.61 -1.26
N LYS A 135 -2.02 -6.99 -2.08
CA LYS A 135 -3.38 -6.46 -2.01
C LYS A 135 -4.27 -7.44 -1.26
N CYS A 136 -4.96 -6.95 -0.24
CA CYS A 136 -5.89 -7.75 0.56
C CYS A 136 -7.20 -6.98 0.70
N ALA A 137 -8.30 -7.55 0.23
CA ALA A 137 -9.64 -7.02 0.46
C ALA A 137 -10.14 -7.51 1.82
N MET A 138 -10.47 -6.57 2.70
CA MET A 138 -10.91 -6.83 4.07
C MET A 138 -12.41 -6.52 4.17
N HIS A 139 -13.12 -7.33 4.92
CA HIS A 139 -14.49 -7.09 5.36
C HIS A 139 -14.51 -6.71 6.85
N ASP A 140 -15.60 -6.11 7.32
CA ASP A 140 -15.74 -5.60 8.70
C ASP A 140 -15.47 -6.69 9.78
N THR A 141 -15.56 -7.97 9.43
CA THR A 141 -15.30 -9.11 10.32
C THR A 141 -13.83 -9.52 10.44
N ASP A 142 -12.95 -8.92 9.64
CA ASP A 142 -11.57 -9.42 9.45
C ASP A 142 -10.52 -8.70 10.32
N GLY A 143 -10.96 -7.95 11.35
CA GLY A 143 -10.06 -7.19 12.23
C GLY A 143 -8.95 -8.04 12.89
N ALA A 144 -9.25 -9.30 13.22
CA ALA A 144 -8.27 -10.24 13.78
C ALA A 144 -7.11 -10.58 12.81
N ALA A 145 -7.32 -10.46 11.49
CA ALA A 145 -6.27 -10.67 10.51
C ALA A 145 -5.30 -9.47 10.45
N ILE A 146 -5.77 -8.26 10.78
CA ILE A 146 -4.91 -7.06 10.83
C ILE A 146 -3.98 -7.13 12.04
N ASP A 147 -4.49 -7.53 13.21
CA ASP A 147 -3.69 -7.68 14.43
C ASP A 147 -2.53 -8.65 14.23
N GLN A 148 -2.80 -9.83 13.65
CA GLN A 148 -1.77 -10.83 13.38
C GLN A 148 -0.69 -10.36 12.41
N VAL A 149 -1.04 -9.48 11.48
CA VAL A 149 -0.12 -8.92 10.47
C VAL A 149 0.77 -7.84 11.07
N LEU A 150 0.20 -7.01 11.94
CA LEU A 150 0.95 -5.96 12.62
C LEU A 150 1.90 -6.53 13.69
N ASP A 151 1.52 -7.61 14.38
CA ASP A 151 2.41 -8.33 15.30
C ASP A 151 3.68 -8.85 14.60
N LEU A 152 3.55 -9.30 13.35
CA LEU A 152 4.69 -9.76 12.54
C LEU A 152 5.62 -8.62 12.09
N SER A 153 5.12 -7.39 12.10
CA SER A 153 5.85 -6.19 11.65
C SER A 153 6.66 -5.52 12.77
N LEU A 154 6.48 -5.97 14.02
CA LEU A 154 7.12 -5.42 15.22
C LEU A 154 8.36 -6.22 15.70
N ILE A 155 8.72 -7.29 14.96
CA ILE A 155 9.91 -8.13 15.17
C ILE A 155 11.09 -7.52 14.39
#